data_AF-A0A7G5VUL5-F1
#
_entry.id   AF-A0A7G5VUL5-F1
#
_cell.length_a   1.000
_cell.length_b   1.000
_cell.length_c   1.000
_cell.angle_alpha   90.00
_cell.angle_beta   90.00
_cell.angle_gamma   90.00
#
_symmetry.space_group_name_H-M   'P 1'
#
loop_
_entity.id
_entity.type
_entity.pdbx_description
1 polymer ?
#
loop_
_entity_poly.entity_id
_entity_poly.type
_entity_poly.pdbx_seq_one_letter_code
_entity_poly.pdbx_strand_id
1 'polypeptide(L)' 'MIRPVLTDKSTRLMEMRQYTFEISPKIRKWQIKQQIWEMFQVKVLAIRRNRSNRAIVKLAESIDLLAYGTD' A
#
# COMPACT_ATOMS: atom_id res chain seq x y z
N MET A 1 2.61 -2.01 12.52
CA MET A 1 3.51 -2.21 11.37
C MET A 1 2.69 -2.39 10.09
N ILE A 2 3.15 -1.81 8.99
CA ILE A 2 2.60 -1.98 7.63
C ILE A 2 3.70 -2.60 6.78
N ARG A 3 3.37 -3.63 5.99
CA ARG A 3 4.30 -4.34 5.10
C ARG A 3 3.67 -4.53 3.73
N PRO A 4 4.37 -4.24 2.62
CA PRO A 4 3.87 -4.58 1.29
C PRO A 4 3.79 -6.10 1.15
N VAL A 5 2.74 -6.59 0.50
CA VAL A 5 2.58 -8.01 0.22
C VAL A 5 2.39 -8.18 -1.28
N LEU A 6 3.30 -8.93 -1.88
CA LEU A 6 3.25 -9.31 -3.28
C LEU A 6 2.69 -10.73 -3.41
N THR A 7 1.64 -10.89 -4.19
CA THR A 7 1.04 -12.16 -4.64
C THR A 7 0.60 -11.99 -6.10
N ASP A 8 0.36 -13.07 -6.84
CA ASP A 8 -0.16 -12.99 -8.22
C ASP A 8 -1.36 -12.06 -8.37
N LYS A 9 -2.27 -12.09 -7.40
CA LYS A 9 -3.44 -11.22 -7.38
C LYS A 9 -3.08 -9.75 -7.16
N SER A 10 -2.08 -9.46 -6.34
CA SER A 10 -1.67 -8.07 -6.10
C SER A 10 -0.95 -7.49 -7.31
N THR A 11 -0.19 -8.28 -8.07
CA THR A 11 0.45 -7.83 -9.31
C THR A 11 -0.57 -7.27 -10.30
N ARG A 12 -1.70 -7.95 -10.48
CA ARG A 12 -2.82 -7.44 -11.30
C ARG A 12 -3.44 -6.14 -10.75
N LEU A 13 -3.43 -5.96 -9.43
CA LEU A 13 -3.92 -4.71 -8.82
C LEU A 13 -2.93 -3.55 -9.01
N MET A 14 -1.63 -3.83 -9.11
CA MET A 14 -0.58 -2.82 -9.33
C MET A 14 -0.75 -2.12 -10.68
N GLU A 15 -1.18 -2.84 -11.72
CA GLU A 15 -1.57 -2.25 -13.02
C GLU A 15 -2.63 -1.14 -12.87
N MET A 16 -3.48 -1.25 -11.84
CA MET A 16 -4.51 -0.26 -11.49
C MET A 16 -4.10 0.71 -10.37
N ARG A 17 -2.81 0.81 -10.06
CA ARG A 17 -2.23 1.59 -8.95
C ARG A 17 -2.79 1.22 -7.58
N GLN A 18 -3.17 -0.04 -7.40
CA GLN A 18 -3.68 -0.59 -6.15
C GLN A 18 -2.67 -1.57 -5.55
N TYR A 19 -2.23 -1.28 -4.34
CA TYR A 19 -1.17 -2.00 -3.66
C TYR A 19 -1.73 -2.69 -2.42
N THR A 20 -1.31 -3.93 -2.17
CA THR A 20 -1.76 -4.71 -1.03
C THR A 20 -0.73 -4.63 0.09
N PHE A 21 -1.19 -4.24 1.28
CA PHE A 21 -0.38 -4.16 2.48
C PHE A 21 -0.97 -5.04 3.58
N GLU A 22 -0.10 -5.74 4.31
CA GLU A 22 -0.42 -6.34 5.59
C GLU A 22 -0.27 -5.29 6.69
N ILE A 23 -1.26 -5.22 7.57
CA ILE A 23 -1.35 -4.21 8.62
C ILE A 23 -1.57 -4.89 9.97
N SER A 24 -1.03 -4.32 11.05
CA SER A 24 -1.37 -4.81 12.39
C SER A 24 -2.85 -4.57 12.72
N PRO A 25 -3.52 -5.44 13.50
CA PRO A 25 -4.96 -5.35 13.76
C PRO A 25 -5.38 -4.02 14.43
N LYS A 26 -4.47 -3.42 15.22
CA LYS A 26 -4.67 -2.15 15.92
C LYS A 26 -4.53 -0.91 15.04
N ILE A 27 -4.05 -1.04 13.80
CA ILE A 27 -3.81 0.11 12.91
C ILE A 27 -5.12 0.73 12.45
N ARG A 28 -5.21 2.06 12.49
CA ARG A 28 -6.35 2.85 11.98
C ARG A 28 -6.08 3.39 10.58
N LYS A 29 -7.13 3.76 9.84
CA LYS A 29 -7.00 4.27 8.44
C LYS A 29 -6.11 5.51 8.32
N TRP A 30 -6.09 6.39 9.32
CA TRP A 30 -5.23 7.57 9.32
C TRP A 30 -3.75 7.21 9.43
N GLN A 31 -3.41 6.22 10.27
CA GLN A 31 -2.04 5.69 10.40
C GLN A 31 -1.57 5.05 9.11
N ILE A 32 -2.45 4.37 8.38
CA ILE A 32 -2.13 3.79 7.06
C ILE A 32 -1.73 4.89 6.09
N LYS A 33 -2.49 5.98 6.02
CA LYS A 33 -2.14 7.12 5.15
C LYS A 33 -0.78 7.69 5.52
N GLN A 34 -0.57 7.95 6.81
CA GLN A 34 0.66 8.58 7.29
C GLN A 34 1.89 7.70 7.04
N GLN A 35 1.85 6.42 7.40
CA GLN A 35 3.00 5.52 7.21
C GLN A 35 3.33 5.29 5.74
N ILE A 36 2.31 5.17 4.87
CA ILE A 36 2.56 5.01 3.43
C ILE A 36 3.15 6.30 2.84
N TRP A 37 2.68 7.46 3.29
CA TRP A 37 3.25 8.73 2.88
C TRP A 37 4.70 8.88 3.38
N GLU A 38 5.00 8.53 4.63
CA GLU A 38 6.36 8.57 5.18
C GLU A 38 7.32 7.62 4.43
N MET A 39 6.89 6.39 4.16
CA MET A 39 7.71 5.34 3.53
C MET A 39 7.99 5.58 2.04
N PHE A 40 6.98 6.07 1.31
CA PHE A 40 7.03 6.12 -0.16
C PHE A 40 6.90 7.54 -0.72
N GLN A 41 6.62 8.54 0.12
CA GLN A 41 6.42 9.94 -0.30
C GLN A 41 5.33 10.12 -1.37
N VAL A 42 4.34 9.22 -1.40
CA VAL A 42 3.23 9.19 -2.37
C VAL A 42 1.90 9.58 -1.77
N LYS A 43 0.99 10.10 -2.60
CA LYS A 43 -0.36 10.47 -2.14
C LYS A 43 -1.30 9.28 -2.16
N VAL A 44 -1.92 9.00 -1.01
CA VAL A 44 -2.95 7.96 -0.87
C VAL A 44 -4.32 8.49 -1.32
N LEU A 45 -4.87 7.90 -2.38
CA LEU A 45 -6.19 8.24 -2.93
C LEU A 45 -7.33 7.52 -2.22
N ALA A 46 -7.18 6.21 -1.98
CA ALA A 46 -8.22 5.41 -1.34
C ALA A 46 -7.63 4.26 -0.52
N ILE A 47 -8.30 3.89 0.57
CA ILE A 47 -7.91 2.76 1.42
C ILE A 47 -9.11 1.82 1.59
N ARG A 48 -8.92 0.56 1.22
CA ARG A 48 -9.86 -0.55 1.41
C ARG A 48 -9.26 -1.55 2.40
N ARG A 49 -9.76 -1.55 3.63
CA ARG A 49 -9.34 -2.52 4.66
C ARG A 49 -10.33 -3.68 4.72
N ASN A 50 -9.82 -4.91 4.79
CA ASN A 50 -10.62 -6.11 5.06
C ASN A 50 -10.37 -6.64 6.50
N ARG A 51 -11.16 -7.61 6.96
CA ARG A 51 -11.05 -8.26 8.28
C ARG A 51 -9.75 -9.06 8.46
N SER A 52 -9.11 -9.48 7.36
CA SER A 52 -7.90 -10.31 7.37
C SER A 52 -6.59 -9.54 7.62
N ASN A 53 -6.63 -8.42 8.36
CA ASN A 53 -5.45 -7.58 8.60
C ASN A 53 -4.72 -7.14 7.32
N ARG A 54 -5.47 -6.98 6.21
CA ARG A 54 -4.97 -6.52 4.92
C ARG A 54 -5.67 -5.24 4.51
N ALA A 55 -4.91 -4.36 3.89
CA ALA A 55 -5.40 -3.12 3.29
C ALA A 55 -4.93 -3.05 1.83
N ILE A 56 -5.89 -2.83 0.92
CA ILE A 56 -5.61 -2.43 -0.44
C ILE A 56 -5.63 -0.91 -0.48
N VAL A 57 -4.57 -0.31 -0.98
CA VAL A 57 -4.40 1.14 -1.02
C VAL A 57 -4.20 1.58 -2.45
N LYS A 58 -5.04 2.53 -2.90
CA LYS A 58 -4.90 3.18 -4.21
C LYS A 58 -4.01 4.40 -4.04
N LEU A 59 -2.98 4.49 -4.86
CA LEU A 59 -2.00 5.57 -4.84
C LEU A 59 -2.17 6.46 -6.06
N ALA A 60 -1.77 7.72 -5.93
CA ALA A 60 -1.79 8.67 -7.03
C ALA A 60 -0.69 8.34 -8.04
N GLU A 61 0.51 8.06 -7.55
CA GLU A 61 1.67 7.62 -8.34
C GLU A 61 1.83 6.08 -8.33
N SER A 62 2.59 5.55 -9.29
CA SER A 62 3.03 4.15 -9.23
C SER A 62 4.24 4.03 -8.32
N ILE A 63 4.24 3.05 -7.40
CA ILE A 63 5.40 2.71 -6.56
C ILE A 63 6.46 1.96 -7.39
N ASP A 64 6.12 1.42 -8.56
CA ASP A 64 7.08 0.69 -9.40
C ASP A 64 8.32 1.54 -9.77
N LEU A 65 8.21 2.87 -9.77
CA LEU A 65 9.34 3.80 -9.93
C LEU A 65 10.31 3.82 -8.73
N LEU A 66 9.85 3.45 -7.53
CA LEU A 66 10.61 3.43 -6.27
C LEU A 66 11.15 2.02 -5.94
N ALA A 67 10.53 0.96 -6.48
CA ALA A 67 10.98 -0.42 -6.28
C ALA A 67 12.15 -0.83 -7.19
N TYR A 68 12.45 -0.05 -8.24
CA TYR A 68 13.54 -0.31 -9.19
C TYR A 68 14.69 0.71 -9.14
N GLY A 69 14.72 1.63 -8.18
CA GLY A 69 15.74 2.67 -8.19
C GLY A 69 15.98 3.29 -6.82
N THR A 70 16.81 2.62 -6.02
CA THR A 70 18.00 3.18 -5.38
C THR A 70 18.81 1.98 -4.87
N ASP A 71 19.81 1.57 -5.66
CA ASP A 71 21.04 0.98 -5.09
C ASP A 71 21.64 1.92 -4.03
#